data_AF-A0A3L5TQW9-F1
#
_entry.id   AF-A0A3L5TQW9-F1
#
_cell.length_a   1.000
_cell.length_b   1.000
_cell.length_c   1.000
_cell.angle_alpha   90.00
_cell.angle_beta   90.00
_cell.angle_gamma   90.00
#
_symmetry.space_group_name_H-M   'P 1'
#
loop_
_entity.id
_entity.type
_entity.pdbx_description
1 polymer ?
#
loop_
_entity_poly.entity_id
_entity_poly.type
_entity_poly.pdbx_seq_one_letter_code
_entity_poly.pdbx_strand_id
1 'polypeptide(L)'
;MLGKFYNDDIRTLFRIKKNPKQSSDVIIIYKYEYKTLVDWDYHNPYALLQVIEELLRMYKAHQERIVEAYDRLQFEYSSLVNQSDITSQHVEVHILRFESKVGPISFLIRLPVDFTRIPPFLSKDNPGEDSAILLISFLSPSSSKITPQLYLSPKVEHALGGSANLRIPAFPSDGCLLDYVPNVSNLLSNKVDQVVANFEKRKEYIAAFLSHFGRSLLEYDADAFTKISFLFEWNDFFFIFLIDLPQFFPQEQPEFKFQSIYHQDAKRKPFIQPFGDYPYSPRWTGNEMAQRAKSFILKNISDFQKASVHSGSLN
;
A
#
# COMPACT_ATOMS: atom_id res chain seq x y z
N MET A 1 37.53 32.18 -21.72
CA MET A 1 36.68 33.36 -21.48
C MET A 1 35.61 32.95 -20.46
N LEU A 2 36.00 32.77 -19.20
CA LEU A 2 35.12 32.31 -18.11
C LEU A 2 34.52 33.55 -17.44
N GLY A 3 33.29 33.88 -17.84
CA GLY A 3 32.51 34.96 -17.26
C GLY A 3 32.11 34.63 -15.83
N LYS A 4 32.32 35.62 -14.94
CA LYS A 4 31.81 35.63 -13.57
C LYS A 4 30.30 35.41 -13.58
N PHE A 5 29.84 34.36 -12.92
CA PHE A 5 28.47 34.25 -12.44
C PHE A 5 28.50 34.35 -10.92
N TYR A 6 28.24 35.56 -10.42
CA TYR A 6 27.71 35.79 -9.08
C TYR A 6 26.20 35.63 -9.18
N ASN A 7 25.63 34.60 -8.57
CA ASN A 7 24.26 34.61 -8.08
C ASN A 7 24.02 33.39 -7.17
N ASP A 8 23.46 33.64 -5.99
CA ASP A 8 23.20 32.69 -4.90
C ASP A 8 22.02 31.72 -5.17
N ASP A 9 21.75 31.39 -6.44
CA ASP A 9 20.67 30.48 -6.83
C ASP A 9 21.21 29.10 -7.23
N ILE A 10 20.77 28.08 -6.49
CA ILE A 10 21.05 26.66 -6.80
C ILE A 10 20.43 26.33 -8.17
N ARG A 11 21.27 26.23 -9.21
CA ARG A 11 20.88 25.65 -10.51
C ARG A 11 21.52 24.28 -10.65
N THR A 12 20.76 23.23 -10.38
CA THR A 12 21.20 21.85 -10.63
C THR A 12 21.01 21.52 -12.11
N LEU A 13 22.10 21.41 -12.86
CA LEU A 13 22.13 20.89 -14.23
C LEU A 13 22.89 19.56 -14.22
N PHE A 14 22.18 18.45 -14.41
CA PHE A 14 22.80 17.14 -14.61
C PHE A 14 23.20 16.99 -16.08
N ARG A 15 24.50 16.80 -16.37
CA ARG A 15 24.98 16.44 -17.71
C ARG A 15 25.81 15.16 -17.63
N ILE A 16 25.22 14.04 -18.09
CA ILE A 16 25.93 12.78 -18.26
C ILE A 16 26.79 12.89 -19.53
N LYS A 17 28.12 12.89 -19.40
CA LYS A 17 29.03 12.79 -20.55
C LYS A 17 29.08 11.36 -21.06
N LYS A 18 29.22 11.20 -22.39
CA LYS A 18 29.37 9.89 -23.08
C LYS A 18 30.66 9.11 -22.74
N ASN A 19 31.51 9.60 -21.83
CA ASN A 19 32.81 8.99 -21.54
C ASN A 19 32.80 8.32 -20.16
N PRO A 20 32.85 6.98 -20.06
CA PRO A 20 32.74 6.25 -18.80
C PRO A 20 33.94 6.46 -17.86
N LYS A 21 35.03 7.07 -18.35
CA LYS A 21 36.23 7.40 -17.55
C LYS A 21 36.20 8.80 -16.93
N GLN A 22 35.14 9.59 -17.16
CA GLN A 22 34.98 10.92 -16.56
C GLN A 22 33.78 10.89 -15.61
N SER A 23 33.91 11.55 -14.44
CA SER A 23 32.77 11.76 -13.55
C SER A 23 31.64 12.48 -14.31
N SER A 24 30.39 12.15 -14.00
CA SER A 24 29.25 12.94 -14.47
C SER A 24 29.45 14.40 -14.00
N ASP A 25 29.27 15.39 -14.88
CA ASP A 25 29.43 16.79 -14.47
C ASP A 25 28.27 17.14 -13.52
N VAL A 26 28.55 17.18 -12.21
CA VAL A 26 27.65 17.72 -11.18
C VAL A 26 28.14 19.12 -10.86
N ILE A 27 27.44 20.14 -11.36
CA ILE A 27 27.71 21.53 -10.97
C ILE A 27 26.88 21.82 -9.72
N ILE A 28 27.49 21.62 -8.55
CA ILE A 28 26.97 22.11 -7.27
C ILE A 28 27.93 23.20 -6.81
N ILE A 29 27.47 24.44 -6.84
CA ILE A 29 28.25 25.62 -6.46
C ILE A 29 28.26 25.70 -4.93
N TYR A 30 29.09 24.90 -4.27
CA TYR A 30 29.54 25.16 -2.90
C TYR A 30 30.95 24.61 -2.64
N LYS A 31 31.63 25.30 -1.71
CA LYS A 31 33.01 25.14 -1.23
C LYS A 31 33.17 23.94 -0.29
N TYR A 32 32.74 22.75 -0.69
CA TYR A 32 32.93 21.52 0.09
C TYR A 32 33.70 20.48 -0.72
N GLU A 33 34.67 19.83 -0.09
CA GLU A 33 35.37 18.67 -0.65
C GLU A 33 34.43 17.45 -0.56
N TYR A 34 33.97 16.95 -1.71
CA TYR A 34 33.10 15.78 -1.79
C TYR A 34 33.97 14.53 -1.86
N LYS A 35 34.10 13.79 -0.77
CA LYS A 35 35.07 12.68 -0.69
C LYS A 35 34.80 11.60 -1.75
N THR A 36 33.53 11.22 -1.92
CA THR A 36 33.14 10.18 -2.90
C THR A 36 33.32 10.61 -4.35
N LEU A 37 33.24 11.92 -4.63
CA LEU A 37 33.48 12.47 -5.96
C LEU A 37 34.98 12.67 -6.24
N VAL A 38 35.75 13.04 -5.21
CA VAL A 38 37.21 13.19 -5.29
C VAL A 38 37.87 11.82 -5.47
N ASP A 39 37.43 10.82 -4.72
CA ASP A 39 37.91 9.44 -4.79
C ASP A 39 37.08 8.59 -5.78
N TRP A 40 36.65 9.21 -6.90
CA TRP A 40 35.78 8.54 -7.87
C TRP A 40 36.42 7.28 -8.46
N ASP A 41 35.78 6.13 -8.23
CA ASP A 41 36.18 4.84 -8.79
C ASP A 41 35.16 4.36 -9.83
N TYR A 42 35.52 4.43 -11.11
CA TYR A 42 34.66 3.96 -12.21
C TYR A 42 34.55 2.42 -12.27
N HIS A 43 35.37 1.67 -11.52
CA HIS A 43 35.26 0.23 -11.41
C HIS A 43 34.25 -0.21 -10.35
N ASN A 44 33.89 0.67 -9.40
CA ASN A 44 32.87 0.40 -8.41
C ASN A 44 31.47 0.67 -9.00
N PRO A 45 30.60 -0.34 -9.16
CA PRO A 45 29.26 -0.15 -9.72
C PRO A 45 28.36 0.75 -8.85
N TYR A 46 28.72 0.98 -7.57
CA TYR A 46 28.01 1.85 -6.64
C TYR A 46 28.60 3.26 -6.55
N ALA A 47 29.68 3.59 -7.28
CA ALA A 47 30.34 4.89 -7.15
C ALA A 47 29.39 6.07 -7.38
N LEU A 48 28.52 5.98 -8.40
CA LEU A 48 27.51 7.01 -8.65
C LEU A 48 26.50 7.13 -7.51
N LEU A 49 26.03 6.00 -6.98
CA LEU A 49 25.07 5.97 -5.88
C LEU A 49 25.68 6.64 -4.64
N GLN A 50 26.92 6.29 -4.29
CA GLN A 50 27.63 6.87 -3.15
C GLN A 50 27.77 8.40 -3.27
N VAL A 51 28.09 8.90 -4.47
CA VAL A 51 28.11 10.35 -4.74
C VAL A 51 26.75 10.98 -4.53
N ILE A 52 25.68 10.38 -5.08
CA ILE A 52 24.31 10.91 -4.92
C ILE A 52 23.88 10.90 -3.46
N GLU A 53 24.18 9.84 -2.71
CA GLU A 53 23.90 9.73 -1.28
C GLU A 53 24.65 10.79 -0.46
N GLU A 54 25.93 11.03 -0.76
CA GLU A 54 26.71 12.08 -0.10
C GLU A 54 26.13 13.47 -0.37
N LEU A 55 25.79 13.75 -1.63
CA LEU A 55 25.16 15.02 -2.03
C LEU A 55 23.80 15.22 -1.36
N LEU A 56 22.98 14.18 -1.31
CA LEU A 56 21.67 14.22 -0.66
C LEU A 56 21.82 14.47 0.83
N ARG A 57 22.75 13.79 1.51
CA ARG A 57 23.05 14.00 2.94
C ARG A 57 23.47 15.45 3.21
N MET A 58 24.32 16.02 2.36
CA MET A 58 24.72 17.42 2.49
C MET A 58 23.57 18.39 2.25
N TYR A 59 22.71 18.10 1.28
CA TYR A 59 21.51 18.89 1.02
C TYR A 59 20.54 18.86 2.20
N LYS A 60 20.30 17.68 2.79
CA LYS A 60 19.49 17.53 4.02
C LYS A 60 20.05 18.38 5.16
N ALA A 61 21.34 18.29 5.45
CA ALA A 61 21.99 19.10 6.48
C ALA A 61 21.90 20.62 6.20
N HIS A 62 21.93 21.03 4.93
CA HIS A 62 21.71 22.43 4.57
C HIS A 62 20.28 22.89 4.84
N GLN A 63 19.28 22.07 4.48
CA GLN A 63 17.87 22.38 4.76
C GLN A 63 17.58 22.43 6.27
N GLU A 64 18.17 21.52 7.06
CA GLU A 64 18.07 21.53 8.53
C GLU A 64 18.61 22.84 9.13
N ARG A 65 19.77 23.34 8.66
CA ARG A 65 20.28 24.65 9.09
C ARG A 65 19.35 25.82 8.74
N ILE A 66 18.60 25.70 7.64
CA ILE A 66 17.59 26.71 7.30
C ILE A 66 16.42 26.64 8.27
N VAL A 67 16.00 25.44 8.68
CA VAL A 67 14.94 25.22 9.67
C VAL A 67 15.27 25.88 11.01
N GLU A 68 16.53 25.83 11.45
CA GLU A 68 17.02 26.47 12.69
C GLU A 68 16.77 27.99 12.75
N ALA A 69 16.62 28.66 11.60
CA ALA A 69 16.32 30.09 11.57
C ALA A 69 14.86 30.43 11.91
N TYR A 70 13.99 29.43 12.07
CA TYR A 70 12.56 29.60 12.34
C TYR A 70 12.13 28.79 13.57
N ASP A 71 11.93 29.46 14.71
CA ASP A 71 11.63 28.85 16.01
C ASP A 71 10.54 27.76 15.94
N ARG A 72 9.43 28.05 15.23
CA ARG A 72 8.33 27.08 15.08
C ARG A 72 8.78 25.83 14.33
N LEU A 73 9.45 25.97 13.18
CA LEU A 73 9.86 24.83 12.38
C LEU A 73 10.96 24.02 13.09
N GLN A 74 11.85 24.71 13.79
CA GLN A 74 12.85 24.07 14.64
C GLN A 74 12.20 23.29 15.78
N PHE A 75 11.19 23.85 16.44
CA PHE A 75 10.42 23.14 17.47
C PHE A 75 9.78 21.88 16.89
N GLU A 76 9.10 21.97 15.75
CA GLU A 76 8.43 20.82 15.11
C GLU A 76 9.44 19.71 14.75
N TYR A 77 10.56 20.08 14.11
CA TYR A 77 11.61 19.13 13.73
C TYR A 77 12.29 18.49 14.95
N SER A 78 12.77 19.31 15.89
CA SER A 78 13.54 18.83 17.04
C SER A 78 12.69 18.02 18.02
N SER A 79 11.43 18.39 18.20
CA SER A 79 10.49 17.63 19.04
C SER A 79 10.21 16.26 18.40
N LEU A 80 9.95 16.22 17.09
CA LEU A 80 9.72 14.97 16.39
C LEU A 80 10.95 14.05 16.47
N VAL A 81 12.15 14.55 16.19
CA VAL A 81 13.37 13.72 16.12
C VAL A 81 13.88 13.28 17.50
N ASN A 82 13.75 14.13 18.52
CA ASN A 82 14.35 13.85 19.83
C ASN A 82 13.38 13.21 20.84
N GLN A 83 12.06 13.28 20.60
CA GLN A 83 11.04 12.83 21.55
C GLN A 83 10.11 11.75 20.98
N SER A 84 10.36 11.24 19.77
CA SER A 84 9.63 10.11 19.19
C SER A 84 10.57 9.04 18.64
N ASP A 85 10.01 7.92 18.19
CA ASP A 85 10.79 6.83 17.54
C ASP A 85 11.29 7.20 16.14
N ILE A 86 10.96 8.39 15.64
CA ILE A 86 11.36 8.89 14.33
C ILE A 86 12.72 9.53 14.43
N THR A 87 13.72 8.93 13.78
CA THR A 87 15.07 9.49 13.71
C THR A 87 15.21 10.52 12.59
N SER A 88 16.27 11.33 12.61
CA SER A 88 16.58 12.29 11.53
C SER A 88 16.73 11.66 10.15
N GLN A 89 17.02 10.35 10.07
CA GLN A 89 17.10 9.62 8.80
C GLN A 89 15.73 9.42 8.14
N HIS A 90 14.65 9.44 8.94
CA HIS A 90 13.27 9.25 8.49
C HIS A 90 12.61 10.57 8.08
N VAL A 91 13.26 11.72 8.31
CA VAL A 91 12.68 13.04 8.05
C VAL A 91 13.52 13.74 6.99
N GLU A 92 12.85 14.23 5.95
CA GLU A 92 13.45 15.16 4.99
C GLU A 92 12.68 16.47 5.04
N VAL A 93 13.38 17.59 5.04
CA VAL A 93 12.76 18.92 5.02
C VAL A 93 13.18 19.64 3.76
N HIS A 94 12.22 20.30 3.13
CA HIS A 94 12.46 21.17 1.99
C HIS A 94 11.78 22.51 2.21
N ILE A 95 12.58 23.58 2.18
CA ILE A 95 12.12 24.96 2.27
C ILE A 95 12.40 25.64 0.93
N LEU A 96 11.34 25.97 0.19
CA LEU A 96 11.45 26.69 -1.06
C LEU A 96 11.71 28.17 -0.76
N ARG A 97 12.70 28.78 -1.41
CA ARG A 97 13.00 30.22 -1.28
C ARG A 97 12.79 30.91 -2.62
N PHE A 98 12.06 32.01 -2.61
CA PHE A 98 11.91 32.91 -3.75
C PHE A 98 12.44 34.28 -3.36
N GLU A 99 13.62 34.63 -3.84
CA GLU A 99 14.31 35.88 -3.53
C GLU A 99 14.44 36.11 -2.00
N SER A 100 13.55 36.94 -1.44
CA SER A 100 13.48 37.35 -0.03
C SER A 100 12.33 36.72 0.76
N LYS A 101 11.46 35.93 0.11
CA LYS A 101 10.30 35.28 0.76
C LYS A 101 10.53 33.78 0.90
N VAL A 102 10.21 33.29 2.09
CA VAL A 102 10.10 31.85 2.35
C VAL A 102 8.82 31.36 1.72
N GLY A 103 8.95 30.43 0.78
CA GLY A 103 7.84 29.72 0.15
C GLY A 103 7.30 28.60 1.05
N PRO A 104 6.56 27.65 0.46
CA PRO A 104 6.02 26.51 1.20
C PRO A 104 7.15 25.64 1.77
N ILE A 105 6.92 25.12 2.98
CA ILE A 105 7.81 24.20 3.68
C ILE A 105 7.18 22.82 3.64
N SER A 106 7.97 21.81 3.32
CA SER A 106 7.52 20.42 3.25
C SER A 106 8.37 19.55 4.16
N PHE A 107 7.73 18.82 5.06
CA PHE A 107 8.32 17.72 5.82
C PHE A 107 7.87 16.42 5.18
N LEU A 108 8.81 15.63 4.71
CA LEU A 108 8.59 14.29 4.21
C LEU A 108 9.04 13.30 5.28
N ILE A 109 8.09 12.56 5.86
CA ILE A 109 8.33 11.72 7.03
C ILE A 109 8.02 10.28 6.68
N ARG A 110 9.03 9.42 6.73
CA ARG A 110 8.87 7.97 6.59
C ARG A 110 8.32 7.40 7.90
N LEU A 111 7.13 6.83 7.85
CA LEU A 111 6.44 6.35 9.05
C LEU A 111 7.03 5.00 9.52
N PRO A 112 7.33 4.84 10.83
CA PRO A 112 7.89 3.62 11.38
C PRO A 112 6.80 2.56 11.61
N VAL A 113 6.24 2.01 10.53
CA VAL A 113 5.22 0.97 10.57
C VAL A 113 5.77 -0.31 9.95
N ASP A 114 5.59 -1.43 10.64
CA ASP A 114 6.00 -2.74 10.14
C ASP A 114 4.97 -3.30 9.14
N PHE A 115 5.35 -3.29 7.86
CA PHE A 115 4.55 -3.83 6.76
C PHE A 115 4.94 -5.26 6.36
N THR A 116 5.93 -5.88 7.01
CA THR A 116 6.43 -7.21 6.62
C THR A 116 5.39 -8.31 6.77
N ARG A 117 4.42 -8.11 7.69
CA ARG A 117 3.31 -9.04 7.93
C ARG A 117 2.19 -8.95 6.91
N ILE A 118 2.17 -7.95 6.04
CA ILE A 118 1.12 -7.81 5.02
C ILE A 118 1.19 -9.02 4.05
N PRO A 119 0.03 -9.60 3.71
CA PRO A 119 -0.05 -10.72 2.76
C PRO A 119 0.66 -10.45 1.43
N PRO A 120 1.10 -11.51 0.74
CA PRO A 120 1.76 -11.38 -0.56
C PRO A 120 0.83 -10.69 -1.57
N PHE A 121 1.44 -9.84 -2.40
CA PHE A 121 0.78 -9.17 -3.52
C PHE A 121 1.45 -9.64 -4.81
N LEU A 122 0.69 -10.29 -5.68
CA LEU A 122 1.18 -10.74 -6.98
C LEU A 122 1.29 -9.53 -7.92
N SER A 123 2.50 -9.04 -8.10
CA SER A 123 2.85 -8.04 -9.10
C SER A 123 3.84 -8.63 -10.11
N LYS A 124 3.70 -8.24 -11.39
CA LYS A 124 4.68 -8.61 -12.43
C LYS A 124 6.02 -7.88 -12.25
N ASP A 125 5.98 -6.71 -11.60
CA ASP A 125 7.13 -5.84 -11.36
C ASP A 125 7.47 -5.80 -9.87
N ASN A 126 8.74 -5.55 -9.54
CA ASN A 126 9.16 -5.27 -8.16
C ASN A 126 8.53 -3.93 -7.71
N PRO A 127 7.54 -3.93 -6.79
CA PRO A 127 6.82 -2.72 -6.41
C PRO A 127 7.66 -1.76 -5.55
N GLY A 128 8.91 -2.12 -5.24
CA GLY A 128 9.80 -1.36 -4.37
C GLY A 128 9.64 -1.78 -2.91
N GLU A 129 10.18 -0.95 -2.02
CA GLU A 129 10.15 -1.19 -0.58
C GLU A 129 8.77 -0.85 0.03
N ASP A 130 8.26 -1.76 0.86
CA ASP A 130 7.02 -1.58 1.60
C ASP A 130 7.17 -0.42 2.59
N SER A 131 6.55 0.72 2.27
CA SER A 131 6.70 1.95 3.02
C SER A 131 5.44 2.82 2.98
N ALA A 132 5.35 3.71 3.97
CA ALA A 132 4.37 4.78 4.06
C ALA A 132 5.09 6.10 4.35
N ILE A 133 4.76 7.13 3.59
CA ILE A 133 5.40 8.45 3.67
C ILE A 133 4.31 9.49 3.90
N LEU A 134 4.48 10.27 4.97
CA LEU A 134 3.63 11.38 5.32
C LEU A 134 4.29 12.69 4.91
N LEU A 135 3.70 13.38 3.93
CA LEU A 135 4.09 14.73 3.51
C LEU A 135 3.25 15.75 4.28
N ILE A 136 3.91 16.63 5.03
CA ILE A 136 3.29 17.74 5.73
C ILE A 136 3.75 19.05 5.09
N SER A 137 2.81 19.81 4.54
CA SER A 137 3.10 21.10 3.90
C SER A 137 2.58 22.28 4.71
N PHE A 138 3.49 23.19 5.06
CA PHE A 138 3.19 24.50 5.65
C PHE A 138 3.21 25.56 4.54
N LEU A 139 2.21 26.44 4.52
CA LEU A 139 2.18 27.54 3.54
C LEU A 139 3.31 28.57 3.75
N SER A 140 3.68 28.80 5.00
CA SER A 140 4.79 29.67 5.43
C SER A 140 5.28 29.26 6.83
N PRO A 141 6.45 29.72 7.31
CA PRO A 141 7.02 29.27 8.59
C PRO A 141 6.13 29.52 9.81
N SER A 142 5.27 30.53 9.75
CA SER A 142 4.32 30.89 10.81
C SER A 142 2.87 30.50 10.51
N SER A 143 2.59 29.87 9.36
CA SER A 143 1.21 29.56 8.95
C SER A 143 0.57 28.50 9.84
N SER A 144 -0.68 28.73 10.25
CA SER A 144 -1.52 27.68 10.85
C SER A 144 -2.16 26.76 9.80
N LYS A 145 -2.05 27.09 8.51
CA LYS A 145 -2.57 26.25 7.42
C LYS A 145 -1.55 25.17 7.09
N ILE A 146 -1.81 23.97 7.60
CA ILE A 146 -0.97 22.78 7.43
C ILE A 146 -1.79 21.73 6.68
N THR A 147 -1.20 21.17 5.62
CA THR A 147 -1.85 20.15 4.79
C THR A 147 -1.09 18.84 4.86
N PRO A 148 -1.67 17.77 5.42
CA PRO A 148 -1.08 16.44 5.42
C PRO A 148 -1.49 15.64 4.17
N GLN A 149 -0.56 14.87 3.62
CA GLN A 149 -0.78 13.93 2.51
C GLN A 149 -0.05 12.63 2.80
N LEU A 150 -0.74 11.49 2.67
CA LEU A 150 -0.16 10.17 2.88
C LEU A 150 0.07 9.47 1.55
N TYR A 151 1.29 9.02 1.33
CA TYR A 151 1.70 8.21 0.19
C TYR A 151 2.04 6.80 0.68
N LEU A 152 1.55 5.80 -0.04
CA LEU A 152 1.78 4.41 0.27
C LEU A 152 2.46 3.74 -0.92
N SER A 153 3.37 2.82 -0.63
CA SER A 153 3.89 1.89 -1.64
C SER A 153 2.75 1.02 -2.20
N PRO A 154 2.84 0.56 -3.47
CA PRO A 154 1.73 -0.13 -4.14
C PRO A 154 1.17 -1.34 -3.38
N LYS A 155 2.03 -2.15 -2.78
CA LYS A 155 1.63 -3.33 -1.99
C LYS A 155 0.86 -2.91 -0.72
N VAL A 156 1.35 -1.90 0.00
CA VAL A 156 0.68 -1.37 1.20
C VAL A 156 -0.66 -0.73 0.82
N GLU A 157 -0.70 0.07 -0.24
CA GLU A 157 -1.94 0.68 -0.73
C GLU A 157 -3.00 -0.38 -1.06
N HIS A 158 -2.63 -1.41 -1.83
CA HIS A 158 -3.54 -2.49 -2.20
C HIS A 158 -4.06 -3.24 -0.96
N ALA A 159 -3.16 -3.60 -0.03
CA ALA A 159 -3.51 -4.30 1.19
C ALA A 159 -4.49 -3.52 2.08
N LEU A 160 -4.33 -2.20 2.16
CA LEU A 160 -5.19 -1.32 2.95
C LEU A 160 -6.48 -0.90 2.22
N GLY A 161 -6.71 -1.42 1.01
CA GLY A 161 -7.93 -1.22 0.23
C GLY A 161 -7.95 0.01 -0.65
N GLY A 162 -6.78 0.51 -1.05
CA GLY A 162 -6.64 1.65 -1.95
C GLY A 162 -6.72 3.00 -1.23
N SER A 163 -6.13 4.01 -1.84
CA SER A 163 -6.13 5.41 -1.35
C SER A 163 -7.52 5.99 -1.09
N ALA A 164 -8.57 5.50 -1.75
CA ALA A 164 -9.95 5.96 -1.54
C ALA A 164 -10.54 5.54 -0.18
N ASN A 165 -10.08 4.41 0.39
CA ASN A 165 -10.62 3.83 1.62
C ASN A 165 -9.82 4.21 2.87
N LEU A 166 -8.62 4.78 2.68
CA LEU A 166 -7.77 5.20 3.77
C LEU A 166 -7.82 6.73 3.93
N ARG A 167 -8.46 7.19 5.01
CA ARG A 167 -8.49 8.61 5.37
C ARG A 167 -7.65 8.83 6.61
N ILE A 168 -6.68 9.75 6.51
CA ILE A 168 -5.93 10.25 7.66
C ILE A 168 -6.67 11.42 8.31
N PRO A 169 -6.52 11.64 9.63
CA PRO A 169 -7.09 12.80 10.30
C PRO A 169 -6.51 14.10 9.73
N ALA A 170 -7.32 15.16 9.69
CA ALA A 170 -6.81 16.50 9.38
C ALA A 170 -5.80 16.96 10.46
N PHE A 171 -4.87 17.83 10.08
CA PHE A 171 -3.91 18.38 11.03
C PHE A 171 -4.62 19.32 12.02
N PRO A 172 -4.43 19.17 13.35
CA PRO A 172 -5.11 20.02 14.33
C PRO A 172 -4.57 21.46 14.28
N SER A 173 -5.44 22.46 14.50
CA SER A 173 -5.04 23.88 14.41
C SER A 173 -3.93 24.29 15.39
N ASP A 174 -3.94 23.71 16.59
CA ASP A 174 -2.92 23.90 17.64
C ASP A 174 -2.05 22.64 17.82
N GLY A 175 -2.09 21.73 16.83
CA GLY A 175 -1.33 20.48 16.87
C GLY A 175 0.15 20.69 16.54
N CYS A 176 0.96 19.69 16.91
CA CYS A 176 2.35 19.59 16.52
C CYS A 176 2.63 18.24 15.84
N LEU A 177 3.75 18.14 15.12
CA LEU A 177 4.19 16.91 14.46
C LEU A 177 4.43 15.78 15.47
N LEU A 178 4.94 16.12 16.66
CA LEU A 178 5.23 15.15 17.74
C LEU A 178 3.97 14.35 18.13
N ASP A 179 2.80 14.98 18.15
CA ASP A 179 1.53 14.28 18.44
C ASP A 179 0.91 13.69 17.17
N TYR A 180 0.93 14.44 16.07
CA TYR A 180 0.22 14.05 14.85
C TYR A 180 0.81 12.81 14.19
N VAL A 181 2.14 12.74 14.07
CA VAL A 181 2.80 11.68 13.31
C VAL A 181 2.61 10.31 13.99
N PRO A 182 2.83 10.13 15.31
CA PRO A 182 2.54 8.86 15.98
C PRO A 182 1.07 8.45 15.86
N ASN A 183 0.13 9.40 15.89
CA ASN A 183 -1.29 9.10 15.70
C ASN A 183 -1.57 8.50 14.31
N VAL A 184 -0.95 9.03 13.25
CA VAL A 184 -1.07 8.45 11.90
C VAL A 184 -0.39 7.07 11.82
N SER A 185 0.81 6.92 12.41
CA SER A 185 1.51 5.62 12.49
C SER A 185 0.69 4.55 13.20
N ASN A 186 0.03 4.90 14.31
CA ASN A 186 -0.85 3.99 15.06
C ASN A 186 -2.09 3.61 14.25
N LEU A 187 -2.68 4.55 13.52
CA LEU A 187 -3.81 4.26 12.62
C LEU A 187 -3.41 3.25 11.56
N LEU A 188 -2.24 3.43 10.94
CA LEU A 188 -1.73 2.48 9.94
C LEU A 188 -1.40 1.12 10.56
N SER A 189 -0.75 1.08 11.73
CA SER A 189 -0.43 -0.17 12.42
C SER A 189 -1.68 -0.98 12.75
N ASN A 190 -2.72 -0.32 13.28
CA ASN A 190 -4.02 -0.94 13.53
C ASN A 190 -4.66 -1.48 12.24
N LYS A 191 -4.50 -0.77 11.12
CA LYS A 191 -5.00 -1.22 9.81
C LYS A 191 -4.23 -2.42 9.29
N VAL A 192 -2.91 -2.46 9.46
CA VAL A 192 -2.08 -3.63 9.15
C VAL A 192 -2.56 -4.84 9.95
N ASP A 193 -2.75 -4.69 11.27
CA ASP A 193 -3.23 -5.78 12.13
C ASP A 193 -4.61 -6.30 11.68
N GLN A 194 -5.51 -5.41 11.28
CA GLN A 194 -6.82 -5.79 10.71
C GLN A 194 -6.66 -6.60 9.43
N VAL A 195 -5.80 -6.16 8.51
CA VAL A 195 -5.56 -6.87 7.24
C VAL A 195 -4.98 -8.25 7.46
N VAL A 196 -4.01 -8.37 8.38
CA VAL A 196 -3.40 -9.65 8.76
C VAL A 196 -4.44 -10.59 9.37
N ALA A 197 -5.25 -10.09 10.32
CA ALA A 197 -6.31 -10.88 10.93
C ALA A 197 -7.35 -11.36 9.91
N ASN A 198 -7.76 -10.49 8.97
CA ASN A 198 -8.69 -10.84 7.91
C ASN A 198 -8.11 -11.91 6.96
N PHE A 199 -6.81 -11.80 6.64
CA PHE A 199 -6.12 -12.80 5.82
C PHE A 199 -6.09 -14.18 6.50
N GLU A 200 -5.72 -14.24 7.78
CA GLU A 200 -5.74 -15.50 8.53
C GLU A 200 -7.16 -16.08 8.62
N LYS A 201 -8.19 -15.24 8.74
CA LYS A 201 -9.58 -15.68 8.70
C LYS A 201 -9.96 -16.27 7.34
N ARG A 202 -9.55 -15.66 6.22
CA ARG A 202 -9.78 -16.23 4.88
C ARG A 202 -9.10 -17.59 4.73
N LYS A 203 -7.85 -17.69 5.21
CA LYS A 203 -7.09 -18.94 5.22
C LYS A 203 -7.77 -20.03 6.05
N GLU A 204 -8.25 -19.70 7.26
CA GLU A 204 -9.03 -20.61 8.12
C GLU A 204 -10.30 -21.11 7.39
N TYR A 205 -11.02 -20.19 6.75
CA TYR A 205 -12.23 -20.50 5.99
C TYR A 205 -11.94 -21.47 4.85
N ILE A 206 -10.99 -21.14 3.98
CA ILE A 206 -10.61 -21.99 2.85
C ILE A 206 -10.12 -23.36 3.33
N ALA A 207 -9.29 -23.41 4.37
CA ALA A 207 -8.80 -24.66 4.94
C ALA A 207 -9.94 -25.56 5.46
N ALA A 208 -10.95 -24.98 6.10
CA ALA A 208 -12.13 -25.74 6.53
C ALA A 208 -12.91 -26.30 5.33
N PHE A 209 -13.15 -25.50 4.29
CA PHE A 209 -13.82 -25.97 3.09
C PHE A 209 -13.04 -27.08 2.38
N LEU A 210 -11.71 -26.97 2.31
CA LEU A 210 -10.83 -28.04 1.81
C LEU A 210 -10.93 -29.31 2.65
N SER A 211 -11.01 -29.19 3.98
CA SER A 211 -11.17 -30.36 4.86
C SER A 211 -12.52 -31.06 4.67
N HIS A 212 -13.60 -30.33 4.42
CA HIS A 212 -14.94 -30.90 4.28
C HIS A 212 -15.24 -31.41 2.87
N PHE A 213 -14.72 -30.73 1.85
CA PHE A 213 -15.10 -30.92 0.45
C PHE A 213 -13.90 -31.16 -0.50
N GLY A 214 -12.70 -31.38 0.02
CA GLY A 214 -11.46 -31.39 -0.78
C GLY A 214 -11.42 -32.41 -1.93
N ARG A 215 -12.21 -33.50 -1.86
CA ARG A 215 -12.34 -34.47 -2.98
C ARG A 215 -13.07 -33.91 -4.20
N SER A 216 -13.83 -32.84 -4.00
CA SER A 216 -14.62 -32.14 -5.03
C SER A 216 -13.97 -30.84 -5.46
N LEU A 217 -12.79 -30.49 -4.97
CA LEU A 217 -12.10 -29.24 -5.29
C LEU A 217 -11.77 -29.16 -6.78
N LEU A 218 -12.08 -28.02 -7.40
CA LEU A 218 -11.61 -27.69 -8.74
C LEU A 218 -10.38 -26.79 -8.67
N GLU A 219 -10.53 -25.61 -8.05
CA GLU A 219 -9.47 -24.63 -7.87
C GLU A 219 -9.75 -23.75 -6.64
N TYR A 220 -8.70 -23.10 -6.13
CA TYR A 220 -8.80 -22.04 -5.14
C TYR A 220 -7.65 -21.06 -5.30
N ASP A 221 -7.85 -19.85 -4.81
CA ASP A 221 -6.81 -18.83 -4.72
C ASP A 221 -5.86 -19.16 -3.57
N ALA A 222 -4.69 -19.70 -3.91
CA ALA A 222 -3.68 -20.12 -2.95
C ALA A 222 -2.85 -18.96 -2.36
N ASP A 223 -2.96 -17.76 -2.95
CA ASP A 223 -2.17 -16.60 -2.56
C ASP A 223 -2.96 -15.67 -1.65
N ALA A 224 -4.16 -15.25 -2.06
CA ALA A 224 -4.98 -14.29 -1.31
C ALA A 224 -6.19 -14.91 -0.60
N PHE A 225 -6.47 -16.21 -0.85
CA PHE A 225 -7.59 -16.95 -0.28
C PHE A 225 -8.96 -16.29 -0.51
N THR A 226 -9.12 -15.63 -1.66
CA THR A 226 -10.33 -14.87 -1.99
C THR A 226 -11.39 -15.69 -2.72
N LYS A 227 -11.02 -16.84 -3.30
CA LYS A 227 -11.92 -17.66 -4.11
C LYS A 227 -11.68 -19.15 -3.93
N ILE A 228 -12.74 -19.93 -4.02
CA ILE A 228 -12.69 -21.40 -4.08
C ILE A 228 -13.86 -21.95 -4.88
N SER A 229 -13.64 -23.04 -5.60
CA SER A 229 -14.66 -23.71 -6.41
C SER A 229 -14.65 -25.22 -6.25
N PHE A 230 -15.84 -25.81 -6.29
CA PHE A 230 -16.05 -27.25 -6.13
C PHE A 230 -16.96 -27.79 -7.24
N LEU A 231 -16.69 -29.01 -7.70
CA LEU A 231 -17.60 -29.81 -8.53
C LEU A 231 -18.38 -30.77 -7.65
N PHE A 232 -19.68 -30.53 -7.52
CA PHE A 232 -20.60 -31.39 -6.78
C PHE A 232 -21.56 -32.11 -7.71
N GLU A 233 -22.12 -33.20 -7.19
CA GLU A 233 -23.11 -34.03 -7.86
C GLU A 233 -24.34 -34.16 -6.96
N TRP A 234 -25.53 -34.05 -7.55
CA TRP A 234 -26.80 -34.28 -6.89
C TRP A 234 -27.75 -35.02 -7.84
N ASN A 235 -28.10 -36.28 -7.55
CA ASN A 235 -28.99 -37.10 -8.39
C ASN A 235 -28.57 -37.09 -9.88
N ASP A 236 -27.33 -37.49 -10.17
CA ASP A 236 -26.72 -37.50 -11.52
C ASP A 236 -26.60 -36.11 -12.19
N PHE A 237 -26.87 -35.02 -11.47
CA PHE A 237 -26.68 -33.66 -11.95
C PHE A 237 -25.42 -33.04 -11.34
N PHE A 238 -24.42 -32.78 -12.19
CA PHE A 238 -23.20 -32.10 -11.79
C PHE A 238 -23.36 -30.58 -11.86
N PHE A 239 -22.82 -29.88 -10.87
CA PHE A 239 -22.80 -28.42 -10.84
C PHE A 239 -21.55 -27.90 -10.13
N ILE A 240 -21.17 -26.67 -10.46
CA ILE A 240 -20.04 -26.00 -9.82
C ILE A 240 -20.58 -25.10 -8.72
N PHE A 241 -20.04 -25.24 -7.51
CA PHE A 241 -20.23 -24.31 -6.41
C PHE A 241 -19.04 -23.36 -6.33
N LEU A 242 -19.31 -22.07 -6.47
CA LEU A 242 -18.32 -21.00 -6.42
C LEU A 242 -18.53 -20.20 -5.13
N ILE A 243 -17.42 -19.87 -4.48
CA ILE A 243 -17.40 -18.99 -3.31
C ILE A 243 -16.43 -17.85 -3.60
N ASP A 244 -16.93 -16.63 -3.52
CA ASP A 244 -16.12 -15.40 -3.54
C ASP A 244 -16.13 -14.78 -2.13
N LEU A 245 -14.94 -14.61 -1.53
CA LEU A 245 -14.78 -13.96 -0.23
C LEU A 245 -14.53 -12.45 -0.45
N PRO A 246 -15.30 -11.58 0.21
CA PRO A 246 -15.13 -10.13 0.07
C PRO A 246 -13.85 -9.65 0.76
N GLN A 247 -13.42 -8.43 0.41
CA GLN A 247 -12.24 -7.80 0.96
C GLN A 247 -12.29 -7.65 2.48
N PHE A 248 -13.46 -7.30 3.03
CA PHE A 248 -13.68 -7.10 4.46
C PHE A 248 -14.17 -8.37 5.18
N PHE A 249 -14.01 -9.55 4.57
CA PHE A 249 -14.22 -10.83 5.27
C PHE A 249 -13.36 -10.88 6.55
N PRO A 250 -13.91 -11.31 7.71
CA PRO A 250 -15.21 -11.97 7.89
C PRO A 250 -16.39 -11.02 8.16
N GLN A 251 -16.20 -9.71 8.25
CA GLN A 251 -17.31 -8.79 8.56
C GLN A 251 -18.36 -8.77 7.45
N GLU A 252 -17.91 -8.80 6.20
CA GLU A 252 -18.77 -9.03 5.05
C GLU A 252 -18.87 -10.53 4.77
N GLN A 253 -20.09 -10.96 4.45
CA GLN A 253 -20.39 -12.37 4.18
C GLN A 253 -19.88 -12.80 2.79
N PRO A 254 -19.42 -14.05 2.63
CA PRO A 254 -19.07 -14.60 1.31
C PRO A 254 -20.25 -14.66 0.34
N GLU A 255 -19.98 -14.50 -0.95
CA GLU A 255 -20.98 -14.71 -2.00
C GLU A 255 -20.94 -16.17 -2.48
N PHE A 256 -22.09 -16.82 -2.49
CA PHE A 256 -22.25 -18.19 -3.00
C PHE A 256 -22.85 -18.16 -4.40
N LYS A 257 -22.36 -18.98 -5.32
CA LYS A 257 -22.95 -19.13 -6.65
C LYS A 257 -23.02 -20.58 -7.05
N PHE A 258 -24.14 -20.97 -7.66
CA PHE A 258 -24.23 -22.24 -8.37
C PHE A 258 -24.13 -22.00 -9.86
N GLN A 259 -23.30 -22.80 -10.53
CA GLN A 259 -23.11 -22.76 -11.97
C GLN A 259 -23.45 -24.12 -12.57
N SER A 260 -24.30 -24.10 -13.60
CA SER A 260 -24.62 -25.28 -14.39
C SER A 260 -23.50 -25.54 -15.40
N ILE A 261 -23.13 -26.80 -15.59
CA ILE A 261 -22.22 -27.20 -16.67
C ILE A 261 -22.96 -27.58 -17.96
N TYR A 262 -24.29 -27.66 -17.91
CA TYR A 262 -25.14 -28.12 -19.02
C TYR A 262 -25.92 -27.01 -19.71
N HIS A 263 -26.16 -25.90 -19.02
CA HIS A 263 -27.11 -24.88 -19.42
C HIS A 263 -26.43 -23.52 -19.61
N GLN A 264 -26.85 -22.77 -20.63
CA GLN A 264 -26.45 -21.39 -20.89
C GLN A 264 -27.56 -20.41 -20.56
N ASP A 265 -27.18 -19.18 -20.21
CA ASP A 265 -28.09 -18.03 -20.15
C ASP A 265 -28.40 -17.46 -21.55
N ALA A 266 -29.26 -16.44 -21.60
CA ALA A 266 -29.64 -15.75 -22.83
C ALA A 266 -28.45 -15.10 -23.59
N LYS A 267 -27.29 -14.97 -22.95
CA LYS A 267 -26.05 -14.42 -23.52
C LYS A 267 -25.06 -15.52 -23.94
N ARG A 268 -25.49 -16.78 -23.96
CA ARG A 268 -24.65 -17.96 -24.25
C ARG A 268 -23.48 -18.13 -23.29
N LYS A 269 -23.62 -17.67 -22.04
CA LYS A 269 -22.68 -17.94 -20.95
C LYS A 269 -23.22 -19.05 -20.06
N PRO A 270 -22.39 -19.79 -19.31
CA PRO A 270 -22.89 -20.75 -18.34
C PRO A 270 -23.96 -20.14 -17.42
N PHE A 271 -25.06 -20.85 -17.21
CA PHE A 271 -26.12 -20.41 -16.31
C PHE A 271 -25.59 -20.37 -14.88
N ILE A 272 -25.60 -19.19 -14.27
CA ILE A 272 -25.10 -18.94 -12.91
C ILE A 272 -26.21 -18.29 -12.09
N GLN A 273 -26.41 -18.80 -10.87
CA GLN A 273 -27.32 -18.22 -9.89
C GLN A 273 -26.54 -17.79 -8.63
N PRO A 274 -26.48 -16.48 -8.32
CA PRO A 274 -25.87 -15.99 -7.10
C PRO A 274 -26.82 -16.07 -5.90
N PHE A 275 -26.23 -16.22 -4.72
CA PHE A 275 -26.90 -16.28 -3.42
C PHE A 275 -26.15 -15.38 -2.45
N GLY A 276 -26.75 -14.22 -2.19
CA GLY A 276 -26.24 -13.20 -1.27
C GLY A 276 -27.09 -13.01 -0.03
N ASP A 277 -28.06 -13.87 0.25
CA ASP A 277 -28.89 -13.77 1.46
C ASP A 277 -29.06 -15.17 2.06
N TYR A 278 -28.19 -15.50 3.00
CA TYR A 278 -28.24 -16.75 3.75
C TYR A 278 -27.73 -16.51 5.19
N PRO A 279 -28.13 -17.35 6.17
CA PRO A 279 -27.70 -17.15 7.55
C PRO A 279 -26.19 -17.12 7.66
N TYR A 280 -25.65 -16.01 8.14
CA TYR A 280 -24.22 -15.79 8.31
C TYR A 280 -23.91 -15.14 9.66
N SER A 281 -22.78 -15.52 10.27
CA SER A 281 -22.22 -14.78 11.40
C SER A 281 -20.70 -14.66 11.24
N PRO A 282 -20.14 -13.44 11.37
CA PRO A 282 -18.70 -13.21 11.31
C PRO A 282 -17.93 -13.90 12.45
N ARG A 283 -18.64 -14.39 13.48
CA ARG A 283 -18.06 -15.05 14.66
C ARG A 283 -17.92 -16.57 14.52
N TRP A 284 -18.47 -17.15 13.47
CA TRP A 284 -18.38 -18.59 13.26
C TRP A 284 -16.94 -19.02 12.93
N THR A 285 -16.61 -20.26 13.28
CA THR A 285 -15.36 -20.89 12.87
C THR A 285 -15.47 -21.34 11.42
N GLY A 286 -14.34 -21.57 10.75
CA GLY A 286 -14.34 -22.11 9.38
C GLY A 286 -15.14 -23.41 9.26
N ASN A 287 -15.06 -24.29 10.27
CA ASN A 287 -15.82 -25.55 10.30
C ASN A 287 -17.33 -25.35 10.38
N GLU A 288 -17.79 -24.45 11.25
CA GLU A 288 -19.22 -24.12 11.37
C GLU A 288 -19.73 -23.52 10.05
N MET A 289 -18.96 -22.64 9.42
CA MET A 289 -19.30 -22.06 8.12
C MET A 289 -19.40 -23.13 7.02
N ALA A 290 -18.46 -24.08 6.97
CA ALA A 290 -18.49 -25.18 5.99
C ALA A 290 -19.70 -26.11 6.20
N GLN A 291 -20.04 -26.45 7.44
CA GLN A 291 -21.22 -27.27 7.76
C GLN A 291 -22.52 -26.57 7.34
N ARG A 292 -22.64 -25.27 7.63
CA ARG A 292 -23.80 -24.48 7.21
C ARG A 292 -23.90 -24.32 5.70
N ALA A 293 -22.76 -24.17 5.02
CA ALA A 293 -22.72 -24.17 3.56
C ALA A 293 -23.22 -25.51 2.99
N LYS A 294 -22.85 -26.65 3.58
CA LYS A 294 -23.40 -27.96 3.19
C LYS A 294 -24.93 -28.00 3.31
N SER A 295 -25.47 -27.56 4.45
CA SER A 295 -26.92 -27.49 4.65
C SER A 295 -27.59 -26.54 3.66
N PHE A 296 -26.96 -25.41 3.37
CA PHE A 296 -27.41 -24.46 2.36
C PHE A 296 -27.46 -25.09 0.96
N ILE A 297 -26.41 -25.80 0.55
CA ILE A 297 -26.34 -26.48 -0.75
C ILE A 297 -27.49 -27.48 -0.90
N LEU A 298 -27.65 -28.38 0.09
CA LEU A 298 -28.68 -29.41 0.05
C LEU A 298 -30.11 -28.83 0.00
N LYS A 299 -30.33 -27.67 0.62
CA LYS A 299 -31.62 -26.99 0.60
C LYS A 299 -31.94 -26.35 -0.75
N ASN A 300 -30.94 -25.81 -1.45
CA ASN A 300 -31.16 -24.97 -2.62
C ASN A 300 -30.88 -25.66 -3.97
N ILE A 301 -30.19 -26.80 -3.99
CA ILE A 301 -29.75 -27.45 -5.23
C ILE A 301 -30.92 -27.89 -6.13
N SER A 302 -32.02 -28.41 -5.55
CA SER A 302 -33.17 -28.83 -6.35
C SER A 302 -33.83 -27.66 -7.07
N ASP A 303 -33.93 -26.50 -6.42
CA ASP A 303 -34.54 -25.31 -7.01
C ASP A 303 -33.62 -24.70 -8.08
N PHE A 304 -32.31 -24.70 -7.83
CA PHE A 304 -31.32 -24.31 -8.83
C PHE A 304 -31.37 -25.19 -10.08
N GLN A 305 -31.43 -26.52 -9.93
CA GLN A 305 -31.52 -27.42 -11.07
C GLN A 305 -32.76 -27.10 -11.92
N LYS A 306 -33.94 -26.97 -11.28
CA LYS A 306 -35.18 -26.59 -11.98
C LYS A 306 -35.03 -25.26 -12.69
N ALA A 307 -34.50 -24.23 -12.03
CA ALA A 307 -34.29 -22.92 -12.62
C ALA A 307 -33.35 -23.00 -13.84
N SER A 308 -32.27 -23.77 -13.76
CA SER A 308 -31.31 -23.94 -14.86
C SER A 308 -31.93 -24.59 -16.11
N VAL A 309 -32.85 -25.54 -15.92
CA VAL A 309 -33.56 -26.22 -17.01
C VAL A 309 -34.64 -25.32 -17.63
N HIS A 310 -35.35 -24.54 -16.81
CA HIS A 310 -36.45 -23.69 -17.28
C HIS A 310 -35.94 -22.41 -17.95
N SER A 311 -34.90 -21.79 -17.38
CA SER A 311 -34.39 -20.49 -17.81
C SER A 311 -33.15 -20.59 -18.68
N GLY A 312 -32.48 -21.75 -18.70
CA GLY A 312 -31.29 -21.97 -19.51
C GLY A 312 -31.59 -22.76 -20.78
N SER A 313 -30.77 -22.56 -21.82
CA SER A 313 -30.74 -23.42 -23.00
C SER A 313 -29.65 -24.47 -22.87
N LEU A 314 -29.88 -25.69 -23.37
CA LEU A 314 -28.83 -26.72 -23.41
C LEU A 314 -27.62 -26.23 -24.22
N ASN A 315 -26.43 -26.45 -23.67
CA ASN A 315 -25.13 -26.19 -24.31
C ASN A 315 -24.98 -26.95 -25.63
#